data_AF-A0A3M2VQZ4-F1
#
_entry.id   AF-A0A3M2VQZ4-F1
#
_cell.length_a   1.000
_cell.length_b   1.000
_cell.length_c   1.000
_cell.angle_alpha   90.00
_cell.angle_beta   90.00
_cell.angle_gamma   90.00
#
_symmetry.space_group_name_H-M   'P 1'
#
loop_
_entity.id
_entity.type
_entity.pdbx_description
1 polymer ?
#
loop_
_entity_poly.entity_id
_entity_poly.type
_entity_poly.pdbx_seq_one_letter_code
_entity_poly.pdbx_strand_id
1 'polypeptide(L)' 'MPYSTGVIGEPLPVEKIEGALQAALDDLSVDNWAAAATGIMTTDTLPKGASRQFTHDGVTITVTGISKGAGMIRPNIA' A
#
# COMPACT_ATOMS: atom_id res chain seq x y z
N MET A 1 -0.63 -11.62 -3.66
CA MET A 1 0.54 -11.54 -4.56
C MET A 1 1.45 -10.41 -4.08
N PRO A 2 2.78 -10.56 -4.12
CA PRO A 2 3.70 -9.47 -3.81
C PRO A 2 3.68 -8.42 -4.93
N TYR A 3 3.81 -7.15 -4.55
CA TYR A 3 3.95 -6.02 -5.48
C TYR A 3 5.21 -5.24 -5.12
N SER A 4 5.91 -4.70 -6.12
CA SER A 4 7.10 -3.87 -5.92
C SER A 4 7.06 -2.65 -6.85
N THR A 5 7.71 -1.57 -6.42
CA THR A 5 7.82 -0.32 -7.16
C THR A 5 9.09 0.40 -6.72
N GLY A 6 9.82 0.98 -7.66
CA GLY A 6 11.13 1.56 -7.38
C GLY A 6 12.01 1.56 -8.62
N VAL A 7 13.32 1.42 -8.42
CA VAL A 7 14.29 1.39 -9.50
C VAL A 7 14.14 0.10 -10.32
N ILE A 8 14.15 0.24 -11.65
CA ILE A 8 14.07 -0.91 -12.57
C ILE A 8 15.49 -1.48 -12.77
N GLY A 9 15.62 -2.80 -12.68
CA GLY A 9 16.88 -3.51 -12.93
C GLY A 9 17.76 -3.72 -11.70
N GLU A 10 17.37 -3.17 -10.54
CA GLU A 10 18.04 -3.44 -9.28
C GLU A 10 17.52 -4.74 -8.63
N PRO A 11 18.41 -5.67 -8.23
CA PRO A 11 18.00 -6.82 -7.44
C PRO A 11 17.38 -6.40 -6.11
N LEU A 12 16.36 -7.13 -5.66
CA LEU A 12 15.77 -6.89 -4.35
C LEU A 12 16.75 -7.27 -3.23
N PRO A 13 16.84 -6.49 -2.13
CA PRO A 13 17.64 -6.85 -0.96
C PRO A 13 16.90 -7.91 -0.13
N VAL A 14 16.97 -9.17 -0.56
CA VAL A 14 16.16 -10.29 -0.03
C VAL A 14 16.35 -10.47 1.47
N GLU A 15 17.58 -10.49 1.98
CA GLU A 15 17.83 -10.74 3.40
C GLU A 15 17.23 -9.65 4.29
N LYS A 16 17.22 -8.40 3.81
CA LYS A 16 16.60 -7.27 4.52
C LYS A 16 15.08 -7.42 4.57
N ILE A 17 14.47 -7.85 3.47
CA ILE A 17 13.01 -8.05 3.38
C ILE A 17 12.61 -9.22 4.29
N GLU A 18 13.30 -10.35 4.20
CA GLU A 18 13.03 -11.53 5.03
C GLU A 18 13.22 -11.23 6.53
N GLY A 19 14.30 -10.52 6.89
CA GLY A 19 14.56 -10.14 8.27
C GLY A 19 13.53 -9.18 8.88
N ALA A 20 12.85 -8.37 8.06
CA ALA A 20 11.81 -7.45 8.51
C ALA A 20 10.40 -8.05 8.48
N LEU A 21 10.21 -9.21 7.83
CA LEU A 21 8.89 -9.75 7.52
C LEU A 21 8.09 -10.06 8.79
N GLN A 22 8.71 -10.72 9.78
CA GLN A 22 8.00 -11.08 11.00
C GLN A 22 7.52 -9.84 11.77
N ALA A 23 8.36 -8.81 11.88
CA ALA A 23 7.97 -7.56 12.54
C ALA A 23 6.81 -6.86 11.82
N ALA A 24 6.78 -6.91 10.48
CA ALA A 24 5.67 -6.36 9.70
C ALA A 24 4.36 -7.16 9.87
N LEU A 25 4.46 -8.48 10.07
CA LEU A 25 3.31 -9.34 10.38
C LEU A 25 2.78 -9.09 11.79
N ASP A 26 3.69 -8.89 12.75
CA ASP A 26 3.33 -8.61 14.14
C ASP A 26 2.68 -7.22 14.31
N ASP A 27 3.00 -6.28 13.41
CA ASP A 27 2.42 -4.92 13.36
C ASP A 27 1.13 -4.83 12.52
N LEU A 28 0.48 -5.96 12.20
CA LEU A 28 -0.83 -5.92 11.55
C LEU A 28 -1.89 -5.33 12.48
N SER A 29 -2.51 -4.24 12.06
CA SER A 29 -3.58 -3.57 12.80
C SER A 29 -4.63 -2.98 11.86
N VAL A 30 -5.87 -2.94 12.33
CA VAL A 30 -7.01 -2.33 11.61
C VAL A 30 -6.80 -0.85 11.33
N ASP A 31 -5.98 -0.17 12.14
CA ASP A 31 -5.73 1.27 12.06
C ASP A 31 -4.43 1.63 11.32
N ASN A 32 -3.64 0.65 10.86
CA ASN A 32 -2.30 0.87 10.28
C ASN A 32 -2.29 1.26 8.78
N TRP A 33 -3.41 1.73 8.25
CA TRP A 33 -3.52 2.16 6.85
C TRP A 33 -2.56 3.30 6.46
N ALA A 34 -2.30 4.25 7.37
CA ALA A 34 -1.40 5.37 7.10
C ALA A 34 0.07 4.92 7.01
N ALA A 35 0.49 3.98 7.87
CA ALA A 35 1.81 3.37 7.82
C ALA A 35 1.98 2.57 6.52
N ALA A 36 0.97 1.76 6.15
CA ALA A 36 0.96 1.03 4.88
C ALA A 36 1.02 1.95 3.66
N ALA A 37 0.26 3.06 3.65
CA ALA A 37 0.29 4.06 2.58
C ALA A 37 1.68 4.69 2.41
N THR A 38 2.38 4.93 3.53
CA THR A 38 3.75 5.44 3.53
C THR A 38 4.74 4.39 3.03
N GLY A 39 4.58 3.13 3.44
CA GLY A 39 5.46 2.03 3.05
C GLY A 39 5.51 1.72 1.56
N ILE A 40 4.49 2.12 0.78
CA ILE A 40 4.43 1.89 -0.67
C ILE A 40 4.91 3.09 -1.51
N MET A 41 5.22 4.24 -0.91
CA MET A 41 5.62 5.45 -1.63
C MET A 41 6.96 5.29 -2.35
N THR A 42 7.17 6.02 -3.45
CA THR A 42 8.51 6.22 -4.03
C THR A 42 8.88 7.68 -4.12
N THR A 43 8.53 8.35 -5.22
CA THR A 43 8.77 9.79 -5.44
C THR A 43 7.58 10.64 -5.00
N ASP A 44 6.57 10.01 -4.39
CA ASP A 44 5.45 10.67 -3.75
C ASP A 44 5.91 11.64 -2.67
N THR A 45 5.33 12.85 -2.61
CA THR A 45 5.60 13.81 -1.53
C THR A 45 4.65 13.66 -0.34
N LEU A 46 3.52 12.98 -0.54
CA LEU A 46 2.49 12.74 0.46
C LEU A 46 1.84 11.35 0.24
N PRO A 47 1.48 10.64 1.32
CA PRO A 47 0.70 9.40 1.23
C PRO A 47 -0.73 9.68 0.72
N LYS A 48 -1.35 8.69 0.08
CA LYS A 48 -2.69 8.83 -0.52
C LYS A 48 -3.60 7.72 0.02
N GLY A 49 -4.68 8.12 0.68
CA GLY A 49 -5.69 7.20 1.21
C GLY A 49 -7.10 7.80 1.12
N ALA A 50 -8.11 6.95 0.98
CA ALA A 50 -9.50 7.35 0.98
C ALA A 50 -10.38 6.25 1.61
N SER A 51 -11.39 6.67 2.35
CA SER A 51 -12.42 5.79 2.89
C SER A 51 -13.81 6.30 2.50
N ARG A 52 -14.73 5.36 2.23
CA ARG A 52 -16.15 5.64 1.99
C ARG A 52 -16.99 4.63 2.74
N GLN A 53 -18.08 5.11 3.30
CA GLN A 53 -19.10 4.28 3.92
C GLN A 53 -20.41 4.39 3.15
N PHE A 54 -21.10 3.26 3.01
CA PHE A 54 -22.43 3.20 2.45
C PHE A 54 -23.22 2.08 3.12
N THR A 55 -24.55 2.16 3.06
CA THR A 55 -25.43 1.13 3.60
C THR A 55 -25.96 0.26 2.46
N HIS A 56 -25.90 -1.05 2.63
CA HIS A 56 -26.47 -2.03 1.70
C HIS A 56 -27.19 -3.10 2.53
N ASP A 57 -28.46 -3.35 2.23
CA ASP A 57 -29.33 -4.29 2.97
C ASP A 57 -29.30 -4.11 4.50
N GLY A 58 -29.28 -2.85 4.95
CA GLY A 58 -29.24 -2.50 6.37
C GLY A 58 -27.87 -2.65 7.05
N VAL A 59 -26.82 -3.04 6.31
CA VAL A 59 -25.46 -3.18 6.82
C VAL A 59 -24.62 -1.98 6.39
N THR A 60 -23.91 -1.35 7.33
CA THR A 60 -22.90 -0.33 7.01
C THR A 60 -21.62 -1.00 6.51
N ILE A 61 -21.28 -0.75 5.26
CA ILE A 61 -20.07 -1.24 4.60
C ILE A 61 -19.05 -0.09 4.55
N THR A 62 -17.79 -0.40 4.87
CA THR A 62 -16.67 0.54 4.75
C THR A 62 -15.72 0.05 3.67
N VAL A 63 -15.39 0.91 2.70
CA VAL A 63 -14.36 0.69 1.69
C VAL A 63 -13.21 1.66 1.96
N THR A 64 -12.05 1.12 2.30
CA THR A 64 -10.80 1.88 2.50
C THR A 64 -9.78 1.45 1.46
N GLY A 65 -9.10 2.41 0.85
CA GLY A 65 -8.05 2.16 -0.13
C GLY A 65 -6.89 3.14 0.00
N ILE A 66 -5.69 2.68 -0.35
CA ILE A 66 -4.46 3.46 -0.42
C ILE A 66 -3.87 3.37 -1.83
N SER A 67 -3.10 4.36 -2.23
CA SER A 67 -2.43 4.39 -3.53
C SER A 67 -1.08 5.11 -3.46
N LYS A 68 -0.28 4.95 -4.51
CA LYS A 68 1.01 5.63 -4.70
C LYS A 68 1.23 5.95 -6.18
N GLY A 69 2.18 6.82 -6.45
CA GLY A 69 2.54 7.27 -7.79
C GLY A 69 2.61 8.78 -7.87
N ALA A 70 3.78 9.27 -8.32
CA ALA A 70 4.02 10.68 -8.63
C ALA A 70 4.73 10.89 -9.98
N GLY A 71 5.22 9.82 -10.60
CA GLY A 71 5.89 9.82 -11.91
C GLY A 71 5.75 8.46 -12.58
N MET A 72 6.04 8.39 -13.89
CA MET A 72 5.77 7.20 -14.71
C MET A 72 4.27 6.78 -14.66
N ILE A 73 3.36 7.77 -14.71
CA ILE A 73 1.91 7.56 -14.53
C ILE A 73 1.18 7.65 -15.87
N ARG A 74 0.84 6.49 -16.43
CA ARG A 74 -0.13 6.33 -17.51
C ARG A 74 -0.77 4.94 -17.40
N PRO A 75 -1.68 4.74 -16.43
CA PRO A 75 -2.32 3.44 -16.25
C PRO A 75 -3.06 3.03 -17.53
N ASN A 76 -2.80 1.81 -18.00
CA ASN A 76 -3.55 1.15 -19.06
C ASN A 76 -3.79 -0.29 -18.60
N ILE A 77 -4.68 -0.41 -17.62
CA ILE A 77 -4.99 -1.66 -16.92
C ILE A 77 -6.29 -2.24 -17.46
N ALA A 78 -6.35 -3.57 -17.57
CA ALA A 78 -7.53 -4.34 -17.99
C ALA A 78 -7.62 -5.61 -17.14
#